data_AF-A0A2N3CJV2-F1
#
_entry.id   AF-A0A2N3CJV2-F1
#
_cell.length_a   1.000
_cell.length_b   1.000
_cell.length_c   1.000
_cell.angle_alpha   90.00
_cell.angle_beta   90.00
_cell.angle_gamma   90.00
#
_symmetry.space_group_name_H-M   'P 1'
#
loop_
_entity.id
_entity.type
_entity.pdbx_description
1 polymer ?
#
loop_
_entity_poly.entity_id
_entity_poly.type
_entity_poly.pdbx_seq_one_letter_code
_entity_poly.pdbx_strand_id
1 'polypeptide(L)'
;MLDLVLARRADGWRVMSGSGRLCPVCGDGEDAAIGAATDAAHAATLTYVRKPVGVTLSPLHSHFAALGHAPALEPVLEAQRHAAARALAGGPWAGLPVLAAAAPLRNGGLEGRVHAADVPPGPVLRRHVAGLYGFSNRLAAVEVTGAGLRAWLERAASVFSPLVPGESAPSLLLPGTAAYNLDAVSGVDYVIDLIRPPAYDPRGAPTGAPGRIVALTHAGAPVAPDARFVVATNSYRAQGGGGFPGLPGAPVLHFSEDGVEEIVARHISEAGPLRTSGQPLWRFAPAGVATAWIETAPAAAAHADGMPWLALEPCHVTAKEGRLRFRVSL
;
A
#
# COMPACT_ATOMS: atom_id res chain seq x y z
N MET A 1 19.98 -26.72 -4.93
CA MET A 1 20.79 -27.83 -4.40
C MET A 1 22.24 -27.57 -4.76
N LEU A 2 23.13 -27.72 -3.77
CA LEU A 2 24.58 -27.54 -3.93
C LEU A 2 25.25 -28.84 -3.49
N ASP A 3 26.02 -29.45 -4.39
CA ASP A 3 26.79 -30.67 -4.11
C ASP A 3 28.27 -30.32 -4.17
N LEU A 4 28.98 -30.53 -3.06
CA LEU A 4 30.40 -30.21 -2.94
C LEU A 4 31.20 -31.46 -2.62
N VAL A 5 32.31 -31.66 -3.31
CA VAL A 5 33.33 -32.63 -2.93
C VAL A 5 34.37 -31.91 -2.10
N LEU A 6 34.50 -32.33 -0.84
CA LEU A 6 35.39 -31.71 0.13
C LEU A 6 36.54 -32.65 0.47
N ALA A 7 37.76 -32.11 0.58
CA ALA A 7 38.93 -32.81 1.12
C ALA A 7 39.39 -32.14 2.42
N ARG A 8 39.58 -32.94 3.46
CA ARG A 8 40.15 -32.45 4.73
C ARG A 8 41.66 -32.40 4.64
N ARG A 9 42.25 -31.24 4.95
CA ARG A 9 43.68 -30.99 5.07
C ARG A 9 44.03 -30.51 6.49
N ALA A 10 45.31 -30.38 6.77
CA ALA A 10 45.81 -29.95 8.09
C ALA A 10 45.32 -28.55 8.51
N ASP A 11 45.05 -27.68 7.53
CA ASP A 11 44.52 -26.32 7.71
C ASP A 11 42.99 -26.22 7.63
N GLY A 12 42.28 -27.34 7.38
CA GLY A 12 40.81 -27.39 7.31
C GLY A 12 40.25 -28.10 6.08
N TRP A 13 38.95 -27.92 5.82
CA TRP A 13 38.30 -28.48 4.63
C TRP A 13 38.55 -27.61 3.41
N ARG A 14 38.87 -28.23 2.28
CA ARG A 14 38.97 -27.56 0.97
C ARG A 14 37.96 -28.14 -0.01
N VAL A 15 37.30 -27.26 -0.76
CA VAL A 15 36.43 -27.65 -1.88
C VAL A 15 37.32 -28.10 -3.04
N MET A 16 37.14 -29.35 -3.47
CA MET A 16 37.90 -29.95 -4.57
C MET A 16 37.15 -29.83 -5.89
N SER A 17 35.83 -30.00 -5.84
CA SER A 17 34.93 -29.76 -6.95
C SER A 17 33.52 -29.50 -6.41
N GLY A 18 32.64 -28.97 -7.25
CA GLY A 18 31.25 -28.76 -6.87
C GLY A 18 30.37 -28.55 -8.07
N SER A 19 29.08 -28.84 -7.89
CA SER A 19 28.03 -28.53 -8.84
C SER A 19 26.86 -27.87 -8.12
N GLY A 20 26.12 -27.05 -8.86
CA GLY A 20 24.95 -26.36 -8.34
C GLY A 20 23.82 -26.42 -9.35
N ARG A 21 22.61 -26.69 -8.86
CA ARG A 21 21.40 -26.60 -9.67
C ARG A 21 20.26 -25.94 -8.92
N LEU A 22 19.50 -25.11 -9.64
CA LEU A 22 18.19 -24.66 -9.18
C LEU A 22 17.23 -25.84 -9.31
N CYS A 23 16.74 -26.33 -8.18
CA CYS A 23 15.72 -27.37 -8.16
C CYS A 23 14.37 -26.65 -8.15
N PRO A 24 13.54 -26.80 -9.19
CA PRO A 24 12.21 -26.24 -9.15
C PRO A 24 11.42 -26.93 -8.04
N VAL A 25 10.60 -26.17 -7.32
CA VAL A 25 9.67 -26.72 -6.34
C VAL A 25 8.49 -27.28 -7.14
N CYS A 26 8.61 -28.52 -7.59
CA CYS A 26 7.57 -29.23 -8.34
C CYS A 26 6.98 -30.36 -7.48
N GLY A 27 5.68 -30.29 -7.21
CA GLY A 27 4.71 -31.39 -7.40
C GLY A 27 4.88 -32.77 -6.74
N ASP A 28 5.82 -33.03 -5.84
CA ASP A 28 5.96 -34.39 -5.24
C ASP A 28 4.95 -34.67 -4.10
N GLY A 29 3.94 -33.82 -3.93
CA GLY A 29 2.99 -33.89 -2.82
C GLY A 29 3.55 -33.31 -1.53
N GLU A 30 2.68 -33.12 -0.54
CA GLU A 30 3.10 -32.70 0.80
C GLU A 30 3.78 -33.88 1.51
N ASP A 31 4.91 -33.64 2.19
CA ASP A 31 5.55 -34.66 3.02
C ASP A 31 4.59 -35.04 4.17
N ALA A 32 4.21 -36.31 4.24
CA ALA A 32 3.20 -36.79 5.18
C ALA A 32 3.58 -36.56 6.66
N ALA A 33 4.88 -36.62 6.99
CA ALA A 33 5.34 -36.38 8.36
C ALA A 33 5.25 -34.89 8.70
N ILE A 34 5.58 -34.00 7.76
CA ILE A 34 5.40 -32.55 7.93
C ILE A 34 3.91 -32.18 7.99
N GLY A 35 3.07 -32.76 7.14
CA GLY A 35 1.62 -32.60 7.18
C GLY A 35 1.07 -32.95 8.57
N ALA A 36 1.31 -34.18 9.03
CA ALA A 36 0.86 -34.63 10.35
C ALA A 36 1.40 -33.76 11.50
N ALA A 37 2.66 -33.31 11.42
CA ALA A 37 3.25 -32.43 12.44
C ALA A 37 2.64 -31.02 12.47
N THR A 38 2.07 -30.55 11.36
CA THR A 38 1.51 -29.21 11.22
C THR A 38 -0.02 -29.16 11.25
N ASP A 39 -0.70 -30.30 11.14
CA ASP A 39 -2.18 -30.40 11.08
C ASP A 39 -2.91 -29.64 12.19
N ALA A 40 -2.47 -29.79 13.44
CA ALA A 40 -3.09 -29.11 14.57
C ALA A 40 -2.96 -27.58 14.45
N ALA A 41 -1.78 -27.08 14.07
CA ALA A 41 -1.54 -25.66 13.85
C ALA A 41 -2.29 -25.14 12.62
N HIS A 42 -2.38 -25.94 11.55
CA HIS A 42 -3.15 -25.63 10.35
C HIS A 42 -4.65 -25.49 10.67
N ALA A 43 -5.23 -26.46 11.37
CA ALA A 43 -6.65 -26.42 11.78
C ALA A 43 -6.96 -25.24 12.72
N ALA A 44 -6.06 -24.96 13.68
CA ALA A 44 -6.18 -23.80 14.55
C ALA A 44 -6.11 -22.48 13.77
N THR A 45 -5.20 -22.39 12.79
CA THR A 45 -5.06 -21.22 11.90
C THR A 45 -6.33 -21.03 11.07
N LEU A 46 -6.84 -22.09 10.43
CA LEU A 46 -8.09 -22.02 9.65
C LEU A 46 -9.26 -21.54 10.51
N THR A 47 -9.38 -22.07 11.74
CA THR A 47 -10.40 -21.62 12.70
C THR A 47 -10.25 -20.14 13.01
N TYR A 48 -9.03 -19.67 13.31
CA TYR A 48 -8.75 -18.27 13.62
C TYR A 48 -9.04 -17.33 12.44
N VAL A 49 -8.50 -17.62 11.25
CA VAL A 49 -8.60 -16.72 10.09
C VAL A 49 -9.99 -16.70 9.45
N ARG A 50 -10.84 -17.70 9.76
CA ARG A 50 -12.25 -17.77 9.34
C ARG A 50 -13.21 -17.08 10.33
N LYS A 51 -12.75 -16.60 11.48
CA LYS A 51 -13.61 -15.86 12.42
C LYS A 51 -14.20 -14.61 11.75
N PRO A 52 -15.52 -14.39 11.85
CA PRO A 52 -16.14 -13.15 11.43
C PRO A 52 -15.67 -11.95 12.24
N VAL A 53 -15.52 -10.82 11.57
CA VAL A 53 -15.13 -9.53 12.15
C VAL A 53 -16.20 -8.48 11.89
N GLY A 54 -16.87 -8.54 10.75
CA GLY A 54 -17.96 -7.62 10.42
C GLY A 54 -18.58 -7.96 9.06
N VAL A 55 -19.19 -6.97 8.43
CA VAL A 55 -19.85 -7.09 7.12
C VAL A 55 -19.44 -5.92 6.25
N THR A 56 -19.28 -6.13 4.95
CA THR A 56 -19.13 -5.05 3.96
C THR A 56 -20.27 -5.11 2.94
N LEU A 57 -20.82 -3.95 2.59
CA LEU A 57 -21.88 -3.81 1.58
C LEU A 57 -21.31 -3.47 0.20
N SER A 58 -20.09 -2.93 0.17
CA SER A 58 -19.33 -2.66 -1.04
C SER A 58 -18.19 -3.67 -1.20
N PRO A 59 -17.76 -3.97 -2.44
CA PRO A 59 -16.51 -4.72 -2.64
C PRO A 59 -15.32 -3.92 -2.09
N LEU A 60 -14.41 -4.59 -1.38
CA LEU A 60 -13.15 -4.01 -0.92
C LEU A 60 -12.01 -4.55 -1.78
N HIS A 61 -11.41 -3.69 -2.59
CA HIS A 61 -10.27 -4.09 -3.41
C HIS A 61 -9.18 -3.02 -3.52
N SER A 62 -8.04 -3.40 -4.05
CA SER A 62 -6.87 -2.54 -4.24
C SER A 62 -6.18 -2.71 -5.59
N HIS A 63 -6.86 -3.35 -6.55
CA HIS A 63 -6.38 -3.60 -7.92
C HIS A 63 -5.91 -2.33 -8.66
N PHE A 64 -6.49 -1.18 -8.34
CA PHE A 64 -6.27 0.09 -9.02
C PHE A 64 -5.74 1.17 -8.06
N ALA A 65 -5.03 0.76 -7.00
CA ALA A 65 -4.55 1.70 -5.99
C ALA A 65 -3.57 2.73 -6.56
N ALA A 66 -2.79 2.35 -7.58
CA ALA A 66 -1.92 3.26 -8.34
C ALA A 66 -2.68 4.27 -9.21
N LEU A 67 -4.01 4.18 -9.29
CA LEU A 67 -4.90 5.13 -9.96
C LEU A 67 -5.74 5.95 -8.95
N GLY A 68 -5.37 5.89 -7.66
CA GLY A 68 -6.11 6.55 -6.58
C GLY A 68 -7.36 5.79 -6.13
N HIS A 69 -7.66 4.62 -6.71
CA HIS A 69 -8.85 3.84 -6.37
C HIS A 69 -8.50 2.56 -5.59
N ALA A 70 -8.61 2.65 -4.26
CA ALA A 70 -8.38 1.53 -3.35
C ALA A 70 -9.41 1.45 -2.23
N PRO A 71 -10.65 0.99 -2.52
CA PRO A 71 -11.69 0.83 -1.49
C PRO A 71 -11.27 -0.03 -0.28
N ALA A 72 -10.34 -0.98 -0.47
CA ALA A 72 -9.76 -1.77 0.61
C ALA A 72 -8.91 -0.96 1.60
N LEU A 73 -8.40 0.22 1.20
CA LEU A 73 -7.57 1.07 2.05
C LEU A 73 -8.40 2.02 2.93
N GLU A 74 -9.63 2.36 2.52
CA GLU A 74 -10.54 3.23 3.27
C GLU A 74 -10.76 2.78 4.72
N PRO A 75 -11.14 1.52 5.03
CA PRO A 75 -11.34 1.09 6.42
C PRO A 75 -10.05 1.13 7.25
N VAL A 76 -8.88 0.99 6.62
CA VAL A 76 -7.58 1.10 7.30
C VAL A 76 -7.31 2.55 7.70
N LEU A 77 -7.48 3.48 6.75
CA LEU A 77 -7.33 4.92 6.98
C LEU A 77 -8.32 5.41 8.06
N GLU A 78 -9.57 4.97 7.99
CA GLU A 78 -10.61 5.33 8.96
C GLU A 78 -10.30 4.80 10.36
N ALA A 79 -9.92 3.53 10.48
CA ALA A 79 -9.56 2.93 11.76
C ALA A 79 -8.37 3.63 12.41
N GLN A 80 -7.33 3.93 11.62
CA GLN A 80 -6.14 4.67 12.10
C GLN A 80 -6.52 6.06 12.59
N ARG A 81 -7.30 6.81 11.80
CA ARG A 81 -7.74 8.17 12.14
C ARG A 81 -8.55 8.18 13.44
N HIS A 82 -9.56 7.31 13.54
CA HIS A 82 -10.40 7.21 14.73
C HIS A 82 -9.60 6.79 15.96
N ALA A 83 -8.71 5.81 15.84
CA ALA A 83 -7.90 5.36 16.96
C ALA A 83 -6.96 6.47 17.46
N ALA A 84 -6.30 7.20 16.56
CA ALA A 84 -5.45 8.33 16.91
C ALA A 84 -6.25 9.47 17.55
N ALA A 85 -7.41 9.82 16.99
CA ALA A 85 -8.28 10.86 17.54
C ALA A 85 -8.75 10.52 18.97
N ARG A 86 -9.14 9.26 19.21
CA ARG A 86 -9.51 8.79 20.57
C ARG A 86 -8.34 8.83 21.54
N ALA A 87 -7.14 8.41 21.11
CA ALA A 87 -5.95 8.38 21.97
C ALA A 87 -5.48 9.77 22.39
N LEU A 88 -5.71 10.79 21.55
CA LEU A 88 -5.30 12.18 21.81
C LEU A 88 -6.43 13.04 22.40
N ALA A 89 -7.63 12.49 22.59
CA ALA A 89 -8.77 13.23 23.12
C ALA A 89 -8.49 13.80 24.53
N GLY A 90 -8.83 15.07 24.74
CA GLY A 90 -8.59 15.76 26.01
C GLY A 90 -7.13 16.15 26.27
N GLY A 91 -6.19 15.81 25.38
CA GLY A 91 -4.79 16.20 25.45
C GLY A 91 -4.49 17.55 24.77
N PRO A 92 -3.22 18.02 24.81
CA PRO A 92 -2.83 19.30 24.22
C PRO A 92 -2.92 19.35 22.69
N TRP A 93 -3.04 18.21 22.02
CA TRP A 93 -3.18 18.10 20.57
C TRP A 93 -4.61 17.83 20.09
N ALA A 94 -5.59 17.76 21.00
CA ALA A 94 -6.97 17.40 20.66
C ALA A 94 -7.65 18.38 19.66
N GLY A 95 -7.15 19.61 19.56
CA GLY A 95 -7.65 20.62 18.62
C GLY A 95 -7.04 20.57 17.22
N LEU A 96 -6.05 19.71 16.98
CA LEU A 96 -5.42 19.59 15.67
C LEU A 96 -6.24 18.66 14.75
N PRO A 97 -6.35 18.95 13.45
CA PRO A 97 -6.99 18.03 12.52
C PRO A 97 -6.22 16.71 12.45
N VAL A 98 -6.96 15.59 12.52
CA VAL A 98 -6.39 14.23 12.44
C VAL A 98 -6.58 13.67 11.04
N LEU A 99 -5.47 13.42 10.36
CA LEU A 99 -5.37 12.74 9.08
C LEU A 99 -4.94 11.28 9.30
N ALA A 100 -4.99 10.47 8.25
CA ALA A 100 -4.38 9.13 8.28
C ALA A 100 -3.60 8.87 7.00
N ALA A 101 -2.46 8.20 7.12
CA ALA A 101 -1.58 7.83 6.02
C ALA A 101 -1.34 6.32 6.02
N ALA A 102 -1.56 5.67 4.89
CA ALA A 102 -1.32 4.25 4.69
C ALA A 102 -1.03 3.93 3.22
N ALA A 103 -0.25 2.88 2.98
CA ALA A 103 -0.03 2.33 1.64
C ALA A 103 -0.94 1.12 1.37
N PRO A 104 -1.37 0.91 0.11
CA PRO A 104 -2.08 -0.28 -0.33
C PRO A 104 -1.08 -1.46 -0.46
N LEU A 105 -0.77 -2.11 0.66
CA LEU A 105 0.30 -3.12 0.78
C LEU A 105 0.11 -4.34 -0.14
N ARG A 106 -1.15 -4.69 -0.39
CA ARG A 106 -1.56 -5.67 -1.38
C ARG A 106 -2.19 -4.92 -2.54
N ASN A 107 -1.58 -4.85 -3.72
CA ASN A 107 -2.08 -4.00 -4.83
C ASN A 107 -2.05 -4.67 -6.21
N GLY A 108 -2.16 -5.99 -6.26
CA GLY A 108 -2.36 -6.70 -7.54
C GLY A 108 -1.09 -6.89 -8.36
N GLY A 109 0.08 -6.88 -7.71
CA GLY A 109 1.31 -7.40 -8.30
C GLY A 109 2.42 -6.40 -8.60
N LEU A 110 2.55 -5.28 -7.88
CA LEU A 110 3.77 -4.45 -8.01
C LEU A 110 5.06 -5.22 -7.65
N GLU A 111 4.93 -6.35 -6.94
CA GLU A 111 6.05 -7.22 -6.53
C GLU A 111 5.88 -8.69 -7.00
N GLY A 112 5.01 -8.94 -8.00
CA GLY A 112 4.87 -10.24 -8.68
C GLY A 112 4.34 -11.43 -7.87
N ARG A 113 4.22 -11.33 -6.54
CA ARG A 113 3.83 -12.47 -5.66
C ARG A 113 2.69 -12.20 -4.70
N VAL A 114 2.28 -10.93 -4.53
CA VAL A 114 1.23 -10.55 -3.57
C VAL A 114 -0.01 -10.09 -4.31
N HIS A 115 -1.07 -10.90 -4.24
CA HIS A 115 -2.38 -10.57 -4.79
C HIS A 115 -2.96 -9.33 -4.12
N ALA A 116 -3.76 -8.55 -4.87
CA ALA A 116 -4.55 -7.45 -4.31
C ALA A 116 -5.46 -7.96 -3.17
N ALA A 117 -5.85 -7.06 -2.27
CA ALA A 117 -7.01 -7.33 -1.45
C ALA A 117 -8.24 -7.40 -2.37
N ASP A 118 -9.10 -8.37 -2.14
CA ASP A 118 -10.33 -8.58 -2.90
C ASP A 118 -11.34 -9.28 -1.99
N VAL A 119 -12.29 -8.50 -1.47
CA VAL A 119 -13.31 -8.96 -0.53
C VAL A 119 -14.67 -8.60 -1.14
N PRO A 120 -15.49 -9.59 -1.54
CA PRO A 120 -16.82 -9.33 -2.05
C PRO A 120 -17.74 -8.78 -0.93
N PRO A 121 -18.86 -8.14 -1.29
CA PRO A 121 -19.93 -7.83 -0.34
C PRO A 121 -20.33 -9.06 0.48
N GLY A 122 -20.53 -8.87 1.78
CA GLY A 122 -20.85 -9.94 2.73
C GLY A 122 -19.91 -9.96 3.94
N PRO A 123 -19.74 -11.14 4.59
CA PRO A 123 -18.95 -11.28 5.80
C PRO A 123 -17.47 -10.91 5.59
N VAL A 124 -16.97 -10.01 6.44
CA VAL A 124 -15.54 -9.72 6.59
C VAL A 124 -14.97 -10.64 7.66
N LEU A 125 -13.95 -11.42 7.31
CA LEU A 125 -13.33 -12.41 8.18
C LEU A 125 -11.91 -11.97 8.56
N ARG A 126 -11.33 -12.56 9.60
CA ARG A 126 -9.94 -12.27 10.04
C ARG A 126 -8.92 -12.30 8.90
N ARG A 127 -8.99 -13.30 7.99
CA ARG A 127 -8.13 -13.35 6.80
C ARG A 127 -8.26 -12.14 5.88
N HIS A 128 -9.45 -11.53 5.80
CA HIS A 128 -9.69 -10.37 4.97
C HIS A 128 -8.98 -9.16 5.60
N VAL A 129 -9.05 -8.99 6.92
CA VAL A 129 -8.34 -7.92 7.65
C VAL A 129 -6.82 -8.04 7.44
N ALA A 130 -6.25 -9.24 7.57
CA ALA A 130 -4.83 -9.50 7.25
C ALA A 130 -4.48 -9.22 5.76
N GLY A 131 -5.50 -9.26 4.88
CA GLY A 131 -5.40 -8.83 3.49
C GLY A 131 -5.35 -7.30 3.34
N LEU A 132 -6.07 -6.57 4.18
CA LEU A 132 -6.08 -5.10 4.19
C LEU A 132 -4.79 -4.53 4.81
N TYR A 133 -4.31 -5.14 5.90
CA TYR A 133 -3.07 -4.77 6.57
C TYR A 133 -2.33 -6.01 7.08
N GLY A 134 -1.20 -6.35 6.48
CA GLY A 134 -0.50 -7.61 6.72
C GLY A 134 0.78 -7.52 7.55
N PHE A 135 1.10 -6.36 8.14
CA PHE A 135 2.31 -6.16 8.94
C PHE A 135 2.00 -6.02 10.42
N SER A 136 2.89 -6.53 11.27
CA SER A 136 2.82 -6.40 12.72
C SER A 136 3.29 -5.03 13.24
N ASN A 137 2.89 -3.95 12.56
CA ASN A 137 3.20 -2.59 12.97
C ASN A 137 2.20 -2.10 14.02
N ARG A 138 2.63 -1.21 14.92
CA ARG A 138 1.74 -0.47 15.83
C ARG A 138 1.27 0.81 15.17
N LEU A 139 0.13 1.35 15.60
CA LEU A 139 -0.31 2.70 15.21
C LEU A 139 0.68 3.72 15.79
N ALA A 140 1.00 4.74 15.01
CA ALA A 140 1.73 5.91 15.46
C ALA A 140 0.95 7.17 15.08
N ALA A 141 0.80 8.12 15.99
CA ALA A 141 0.31 9.46 15.67
C ALA A 141 1.51 10.41 15.70
N VAL A 142 1.75 11.09 14.59
CA VAL A 142 2.89 12.02 14.44
C VAL A 142 2.38 13.43 14.14
N GLU A 143 3.04 14.44 14.68
CA GLU A 143 2.78 15.83 14.32
C GLU A 143 3.51 16.18 13.02
N VAL A 144 2.79 16.72 12.04
CA VAL A 144 3.33 17.07 10.72
C VAL A 144 2.87 18.47 10.33
N THR A 145 3.78 19.28 9.79
CA THR A 145 3.45 20.60 9.23
C THR A 145 2.87 20.46 7.82
N GLY A 146 2.20 21.48 7.28
CA GLY A 146 1.70 21.44 5.91
C GLY A 146 2.82 21.25 4.87
N ALA A 147 4.01 21.81 5.13
CA ALA A 147 5.20 21.54 4.33
C ALA A 147 5.65 20.08 4.41
N GLY A 148 5.65 19.50 5.62
CA GLY A 148 5.98 18.08 5.82
C GLY A 148 4.97 17.15 5.17
N LEU A 149 3.67 17.47 5.25
CA LEU A 149 2.59 16.72 4.62
C LEU A 149 2.74 16.75 3.09
N ARG A 150 3.03 17.91 2.51
CA ARG A 150 3.33 18.02 1.08
C ARG A 150 4.54 17.17 0.70
N ALA A 151 5.64 17.27 1.45
CA ALA A 151 6.85 16.49 1.19
C ALA A 151 6.60 14.97 1.27
N TRP A 152 5.74 14.52 2.19
CA TRP A 152 5.28 13.14 2.26
C TRP A 152 4.57 12.71 0.98
N LEU A 153 3.58 13.50 0.54
CA LEU A 153 2.82 13.20 -0.67
C LEU A 153 3.69 13.23 -1.92
N GLU A 154 4.65 14.16 -2.00
CA GLU A 154 5.65 14.23 -3.07
C GLU A 154 6.53 12.98 -3.12
N ARG A 155 6.94 12.48 -1.96
CA ARG A 155 7.67 11.21 -1.88
C ARG A 155 6.83 10.03 -2.34
N ALA A 156 5.55 9.99 -1.96
CA ALA A 156 4.63 8.96 -2.44
C ALA A 156 4.44 9.04 -3.96
N ALA A 157 4.39 10.25 -4.52
CA ALA A 157 4.26 10.49 -5.96
C ALA A 157 5.55 10.25 -6.76
N SER A 158 6.71 10.02 -6.13
CA SER A 158 7.96 9.77 -6.85
C SER A 158 8.03 8.40 -7.51
N VAL A 159 7.10 7.50 -7.19
CA VAL A 159 7.01 6.16 -7.78
C VAL A 159 6.45 6.14 -9.20
N PHE A 160 5.80 7.22 -9.63
CA PHE A 160 5.20 7.31 -10.96
C PHE A 160 6.23 7.66 -12.03
N SER A 161 6.09 7.05 -13.20
CA SER A 161 6.82 7.46 -14.40
C SER A 161 6.42 8.89 -14.79
N PRO A 162 7.36 9.74 -15.22
CA PRO A 162 6.99 11.03 -15.82
C PRO A 162 6.20 10.80 -17.11
N LEU A 163 5.25 11.68 -17.39
CA LEU A 163 4.47 11.64 -18.62
C LEU A 163 4.82 12.83 -19.51
N VAL A 164 4.76 12.61 -20.81
CA VAL A 164 4.90 13.64 -21.84
C VAL A 164 3.56 13.77 -22.56
N PRO A 165 3.01 15.00 -22.69
CA PRO A 165 1.73 15.21 -23.39
C PRO A 165 1.71 14.57 -24.79
N GLY A 166 0.63 13.85 -25.10
CA GLY A 166 0.45 13.15 -26.38
C GLY A 166 1.28 11.89 -26.58
N GLU A 167 2.17 11.53 -25.63
CA GLU A 167 2.99 10.33 -25.73
C GLU A 167 2.44 9.15 -24.91
N SER A 168 3.00 7.96 -25.14
CA SER A 168 2.65 6.74 -24.40
C SER A 168 3.83 6.26 -23.57
N ALA A 169 3.66 6.22 -22.25
CA ALA A 169 4.63 5.67 -21.33
C ALA A 169 4.49 4.13 -21.25
N PRO A 170 5.60 3.38 -21.22
CA PRO A 170 5.56 1.91 -21.18
C PRO A 170 4.97 1.34 -19.88
N SER A 171 5.01 2.13 -18.80
CA SER A 171 4.44 1.81 -17.49
C SER A 171 4.14 3.10 -16.73
N LEU A 172 3.00 3.14 -16.03
CA LEU A 172 2.61 4.24 -15.14
C LEU A 172 3.53 4.36 -13.93
N LEU A 173 4.09 3.23 -13.47
CA LEU A 173 4.99 3.17 -12.33
C LEU A 173 6.42 2.87 -12.78
N LEU A 174 7.39 3.43 -12.05
CA LEU A 174 8.79 3.17 -12.29
C LEU A 174 9.11 1.69 -11.96
N PRO A 175 9.97 1.03 -12.76
CA PRO A 175 10.40 -0.34 -12.49
C PRO A 175 11.01 -0.49 -11.10
N GLY A 176 10.67 -1.58 -10.40
CA GLY A 176 11.18 -1.86 -9.05
C GLY A 176 10.53 -1.02 -7.94
N THR A 177 9.47 -0.27 -8.25
CA THR A 177 8.65 0.41 -7.24
C THR A 177 8.05 -0.61 -6.28
N ALA A 178 8.37 -0.46 -4.99
CA ALA A 178 7.73 -1.21 -3.93
C ALA A 178 6.36 -0.63 -3.57
N ALA A 179 5.38 -1.51 -3.39
CA ALA A 179 3.98 -1.15 -3.10
C ALA A 179 3.82 -0.23 -1.88
N TYR A 180 4.64 -0.48 -0.85
CA TYR A 180 4.60 0.26 0.39
C TYR A 180 5.04 1.73 0.24
N ASN A 181 5.56 2.18 -0.91
CA ASN A 181 5.91 3.59 -1.11
C ASN A 181 4.76 4.44 -1.66
N LEU A 182 3.61 3.84 -1.98
CA LEU A 182 2.44 4.54 -2.50
C LEU A 182 1.48 4.92 -1.37
N ASP A 183 1.94 5.73 -0.42
CA ASP A 183 1.07 6.21 0.67
C ASP A 183 -0.06 7.09 0.09
N ALA A 184 -1.29 6.82 0.52
CA ALA A 184 -2.41 7.74 0.40
C ALA A 184 -2.69 8.39 1.75
N VAL A 185 -3.12 9.65 1.74
CA VAL A 185 -3.47 10.39 2.96
C VAL A 185 -4.95 10.77 2.92
N SER A 186 -5.74 10.27 3.88
CA SER A 186 -7.13 10.66 4.05
C SER A 186 -7.28 11.92 4.90
N GLY A 187 -8.30 12.72 4.62
CA GLY A 187 -8.59 13.99 5.29
C GLY A 187 -8.01 15.21 4.58
N VAL A 188 -7.40 15.01 3.41
CA VAL A 188 -6.98 16.07 2.48
C VAL A 188 -7.36 15.66 1.07
N ASP A 189 -7.57 16.65 0.22
CA ASP A 189 -7.74 16.46 -1.22
C ASP A 189 -6.47 16.94 -1.93
N TYR A 190 -6.02 16.18 -2.92
CA TYR A 190 -4.84 16.55 -3.69
C TYR A 190 -4.85 15.93 -5.08
N VAL A 191 -4.09 16.58 -5.96
CA VAL A 191 -3.94 16.20 -7.35
C VAL A 191 -2.46 15.92 -7.64
N ILE A 192 -2.17 14.87 -8.39
CA ILE A 192 -0.82 14.51 -8.81
C ILE A 192 -0.65 14.86 -10.29
N ASP A 193 0.25 15.78 -10.59
CA ASP A 193 0.63 16.16 -11.95
C ASP A 193 1.87 15.39 -12.39
N LEU A 194 1.69 14.43 -13.31
CA LEU A 194 2.76 13.57 -13.80
C LEU A 194 3.62 14.19 -14.91
N ILE A 195 3.23 15.34 -15.47
CA ILE A 195 4.08 16.12 -16.39
C ILE A 195 5.19 16.81 -15.59
N ARG A 196 4.91 17.19 -14.34
CA ARG A 196 5.89 17.83 -13.47
C ARG A 196 6.99 16.86 -13.03
N PRO A 197 8.26 17.32 -12.95
CA PRO A 197 9.34 16.52 -12.41
C PRO A 197 9.11 16.20 -10.92
N PRO A 198 9.46 14.98 -10.46
CA PRO A 198 9.25 14.58 -9.08
C PRO A 198 10.24 15.31 -8.15
N ALA A 199 9.77 15.77 -6.98
CA ALA A 199 10.61 16.44 -5.98
C ALA A 199 11.60 15.47 -5.29
N TYR A 200 11.31 14.17 -5.35
CA TYR A 200 12.14 13.10 -4.79
C TYR A 200 12.40 12.03 -5.83
N ASP A 201 13.52 11.32 -5.71
CA ASP A 201 13.76 10.09 -6.46
C ASP A 201 13.02 8.89 -5.83
N PRO A 202 13.05 7.69 -6.44
CA PRO A 202 12.40 6.50 -5.88
C PRO A 202 12.96 6.03 -4.53
N ARG A 203 14.16 6.49 -4.15
CA ARG A 203 14.83 6.19 -2.87
C ARG A 203 14.53 7.25 -1.79
N GLY A 204 13.90 8.36 -2.17
CA GLY A 204 13.54 9.47 -1.29
C GLY A 204 14.58 10.58 -1.20
N ALA A 205 15.59 10.61 -2.07
CA ALA A 205 16.53 11.71 -2.14
C ALA A 205 15.91 12.91 -2.90
N PRO A 206 16.10 14.16 -2.44
CA PRO A 206 15.54 15.34 -3.11
C PRO A 206 16.22 15.57 -4.47
N THR A 207 15.43 15.96 -5.46
CA THR A 207 15.90 16.26 -6.84
C THR A 207 16.13 17.75 -7.08
N GLY A 208 15.58 18.61 -6.22
CA GLY A 208 15.53 20.07 -6.42
C GLY A 208 14.33 20.56 -7.24
N ALA A 209 13.48 19.66 -7.74
CA ALA A 209 12.26 20.02 -8.45
C ALA A 209 11.15 20.51 -7.49
N PRO A 210 10.20 21.36 -7.95
CA PRO A 210 9.09 21.83 -7.13
C PRO A 210 8.05 20.74 -6.81
N GLY A 211 8.13 19.58 -7.45
CA GLY A 211 7.25 18.43 -7.17
C GLY A 211 5.99 18.36 -8.04
N ARG A 212 5.21 17.30 -7.83
CA ARG A 212 4.03 16.86 -8.59
C ARG A 212 2.70 17.14 -7.89
N ILE A 213 2.71 17.37 -6.58
CA ILE A 213 1.49 17.58 -5.80
C ILE A 213 0.97 18.99 -6.06
N VAL A 214 -0.24 19.07 -6.60
CA VAL A 214 -0.97 20.31 -6.86
C VAL A 214 -2.33 20.27 -6.17
N ALA A 215 -2.94 21.46 -5.98
CA ALA A 215 -4.26 21.60 -5.37
C ALA A 215 -4.45 20.85 -4.02
N LEU A 216 -3.42 20.87 -3.15
CA LEU A 216 -3.50 20.27 -1.81
C LEU A 216 -4.39 21.13 -0.89
N THR A 217 -5.52 20.59 -0.48
CA THR A 217 -6.49 21.26 0.40
C THR A 217 -6.87 20.38 1.59
N HIS A 218 -7.30 21.04 2.67
CA HIS A 218 -7.91 20.43 3.84
C HIS A 218 -9.21 21.17 4.13
N ALA A 219 -10.33 20.44 4.27
CA ALA A 219 -11.65 21.03 4.49
C ALA A 219 -12.00 22.14 3.47
N GLY A 220 -11.58 21.97 2.20
CA GLY A 220 -11.80 22.93 1.12
C GLY A 220 -10.83 24.12 1.07
N ALA A 221 -9.96 24.31 2.06
CA ALA A 221 -8.98 25.39 2.10
C ALA A 221 -7.56 24.91 1.71
N PRO A 222 -6.76 25.71 0.98
CA PRO A 222 -5.36 25.37 0.70
C PRO A 222 -4.55 25.12 1.98
N VAL A 223 -3.73 24.08 1.98
CA VAL A 223 -2.85 23.77 3.13
C VAL A 223 -1.67 24.74 3.16
N ALA A 224 -1.61 25.57 4.21
CA ALA A 224 -0.48 26.45 4.47
C ALA A 224 0.77 25.67 4.93
N PRO A 225 2.00 26.08 4.60
CA PRO A 225 3.23 25.36 4.97
C PRO A 225 3.41 25.12 6.48
N ASP A 226 2.91 26.04 7.31
CA ASP A 226 3.00 26.04 8.77
C ASP A 226 1.76 25.45 9.46
N ALA A 227 0.72 25.08 8.70
CA ALA A 227 -0.44 24.39 9.24
C ALA A 227 -0.01 23.10 9.96
N ARG A 228 -0.65 22.79 11.09
CA ARG A 228 -0.27 21.64 11.92
C ARG A 228 -1.35 20.56 11.84
N PHE A 229 -0.91 19.33 11.62
CA PHE A 229 -1.77 18.15 11.54
C PHE A 229 -1.25 17.06 12.46
N VAL A 230 -2.15 16.23 12.96
CA VAL A 230 -1.81 14.90 13.44
C VAL A 230 -1.99 13.93 12.28
N VAL A 231 -0.97 13.17 11.92
CA VAL A 231 -1.08 12.10 10.93
C VAL A 231 -1.00 10.76 11.63
N ALA A 232 -2.11 10.02 11.59
CA ALA A 232 -2.17 8.63 12.05
C ALA A 232 -1.54 7.71 10.99
N THR A 233 -0.41 7.11 11.32
CA THR A 233 0.36 6.20 10.47
C THR A 233 0.75 4.95 11.26
N ASN A 234 1.81 4.26 10.84
CA ASN A 234 2.33 3.08 11.51
C ASN A 234 3.74 3.28 12.05
N SER A 235 4.16 2.40 12.95
CA SER A 235 5.47 2.44 13.61
C SER A 235 6.64 2.39 12.64
N TYR A 236 6.53 1.67 11.51
CA TYR A 236 7.57 1.63 10.48
C TYR A 236 7.78 3.01 9.86
N ARG A 237 6.71 3.71 9.49
CA ARG A 237 6.76 5.09 8.96
C ARG A 237 7.30 6.07 9.98
N ALA A 238 6.75 6.06 11.20
CA ALA A 238 7.18 6.96 12.27
C ALA A 238 8.67 6.80 12.62
N GLN A 239 9.27 5.64 12.35
CA GLN A 239 10.69 5.36 12.58
C GLN A 239 11.58 5.59 11.34
N GLY A 240 11.05 6.23 10.29
CA GLY A 240 11.81 6.61 9.08
C GLY A 240 11.76 5.60 7.94
N GLY A 241 10.94 4.56 8.04
CA GLY A 241 10.75 3.55 7.00
C GLY A 241 10.38 4.14 5.64
N GLY A 242 11.00 3.63 4.57
CA GLY A 242 10.79 4.04 3.18
C GLY A 242 11.34 5.41 2.79
N GLY A 243 12.06 6.10 3.69
CA GLY A 243 12.72 7.36 3.39
C GLY A 243 11.72 8.49 3.12
N PHE A 244 10.69 8.60 3.96
CA PHE A 244 9.68 9.66 3.84
C PHE A 244 10.14 10.94 4.52
N PRO A 245 10.31 12.05 3.77
CA PRO A 245 10.77 13.32 4.31
C PRO A 245 9.82 13.85 5.39
N GLY A 246 10.37 14.56 6.36
CA GLY A 246 9.59 15.18 7.43
C GLY A 246 9.10 14.22 8.53
N LEU A 247 9.32 12.91 8.40
CA LEU A 247 9.07 11.93 9.46
C LEU A 247 10.25 11.73 10.43
N PRO A 248 11.51 11.58 9.96
CA PRO A 248 12.65 11.57 10.86
C PRO A 248 12.73 12.89 11.64
N GLY A 249 12.59 12.80 12.97
CA GLY A 249 12.58 13.96 13.87
C GLY A 249 11.21 14.62 14.08
N ALA A 250 10.13 14.14 13.44
CA ALA A 250 8.78 14.58 13.77
C ALA A 250 8.42 14.16 15.21
N PRO A 251 7.73 15.02 15.98
CA PRO A 251 7.20 14.64 17.29
C PRO A 251 6.22 13.46 17.14
N VAL A 252 6.57 12.33 17.73
CA VAL A 252 5.62 11.21 17.88
C VAL A 252 4.77 11.48 19.11
N LEU A 253 3.48 11.69 18.89
CA LEU A 253 2.52 12.06 19.93
C LEU A 253 1.99 10.83 20.66
N HIS A 254 1.89 9.69 19.95
CA HIS A 254 1.37 8.45 20.50
C HIS A 254 1.88 7.23 19.72
N PHE A 255 2.12 6.13 20.44
CA PHE A 255 2.18 4.78 19.89
C PHE A 255 1.11 3.93 20.55
N SER A 256 0.34 3.17 19.77
CA SER A 256 -0.60 2.22 20.34
C SER A 256 0.12 1.03 20.98
N GLU A 257 -0.57 0.34 21.88
CA GLU A 257 -0.18 -0.99 22.36
C GLU A 257 -0.53 -2.05 21.30
N ASP A 258 -1.76 -1.98 20.77
CA ASP A 258 -2.25 -2.87 19.72
C ASP A 258 -1.54 -2.66 18.37
N GLY A 259 -1.47 -3.73 17.59
CA GLY A 259 -1.11 -3.65 16.18
C GLY A 259 -2.20 -3.00 15.33
N VAL A 260 -1.82 -2.39 14.19
CA VAL A 260 -2.75 -1.77 13.25
C VAL A 260 -3.81 -2.78 12.77
N GLU A 261 -3.42 -4.03 12.52
CA GLU A 261 -4.37 -5.08 12.11
C GLU A 261 -5.52 -5.27 13.13
N GLU A 262 -5.19 -5.26 14.44
CA GLU A 262 -6.20 -5.40 15.49
C GLU A 262 -7.06 -4.14 15.61
N ILE A 263 -6.46 -2.96 15.46
CA ILE A 263 -7.20 -1.68 15.42
C ILE A 263 -8.20 -1.67 14.26
N VAL A 264 -7.80 -2.15 13.08
CA VAL A 264 -8.69 -2.27 11.92
C VAL A 264 -9.78 -3.29 12.18
N ALA A 265 -9.45 -4.47 12.71
CA ALA A 265 -10.45 -5.50 13.01
C ALA A 265 -11.50 -4.99 14.02
N ARG A 266 -11.06 -4.32 15.08
CA ARG A 266 -11.95 -3.71 16.07
C ARG A 266 -12.83 -2.63 15.45
N HIS A 267 -12.25 -1.74 14.65
CA HIS A 267 -13.01 -0.71 13.95
C HIS A 267 -14.11 -1.31 13.06
N ILE A 268 -13.79 -2.35 12.28
CA ILE A 268 -14.78 -3.04 11.43
C ILE A 268 -15.90 -3.69 12.26
N SER A 269 -15.56 -4.24 13.43
CA SER A 269 -16.54 -4.83 14.34
C SER A 269 -17.47 -3.78 14.98
N GLU A 270 -17.00 -2.56 15.21
CA GLU A 270 -17.73 -1.50 15.91
C GLU A 270 -18.51 -0.57 14.97
N ALA A 271 -18.01 -0.33 13.75
CA ALA A 271 -18.55 0.66 12.82
C ALA A 271 -19.86 0.24 12.13
N GLY A 272 -20.28 -1.02 12.27
CA GLY A 272 -21.38 -1.60 11.51
C GLY A 272 -20.96 -1.96 10.07
N PRO A 273 -21.93 -2.24 9.17
CA PRO A 273 -21.61 -2.67 7.81
C PRO A 273 -20.79 -1.61 7.05
N LEU A 274 -19.61 -2.01 6.57
CA LEU A 274 -18.72 -1.15 5.81
C LEU A 274 -19.36 -0.72 4.49
N ARG A 275 -19.17 0.55 4.14
CA ARG A 275 -19.56 1.14 2.86
C ARG A 275 -18.38 1.95 2.35
N THR A 276 -18.03 1.74 1.09
CA THR A 276 -16.96 2.50 0.45
C THR A 276 -17.50 3.81 -0.09
N SER A 277 -16.66 4.84 -0.11
CA SER A 277 -17.05 6.18 -0.58
C SER A 277 -17.39 6.21 -2.08
N GLY A 278 -16.81 5.29 -2.85
CA GLY A 278 -16.84 5.31 -4.31
C GLY A 278 -16.04 6.47 -4.92
N GLN A 279 -15.31 7.23 -4.10
CA GLN A 279 -14.46 8.33 -4.53
C GLN A 279 -13.00 7.88 -4.60
N PRO A 280 -12.18 8.49 -5.47
CA PRO A 280 -10.75 8.28 -5.43
C PRO A 280 -10.15 8.92 -4.18
N LEU A 281 -9.12 8.29 -3.62
CA LEU A 281 -8.32 8.84 -2.51
C LEU A 281 -7.54 10.10 -2.93
N TRP A 282 -7.25 10.22 -4.22
CA TRP A 282 -6.56 11.34 -4.87
C TRP A 282 -6.73 11.23 -6.39
N ARG A 283 -6.48 12.30 -7.15
CA ARG A 283 -6.67 12.32 -8.60
C ARG A 283 -5.39 12.70 -9.35
N PHE A 284 -5.29 12.34 -10.62
CA PHE A 284 -4.27 12.90 -11.51
C PHE A 284 -4.74 14.24 -12.09
N ALA A 285 -3.79 15.14 -12.36
CA ALA A 285 -4.04 16.29 -13.22
C ALA A 285 -4.17 15.81 -14.68
N PRO A 286 -4.91 16.53 -15.54
CA PRO A 286 -4.90 16.25 -16.97
C PRO A 286 -3.47 16.27 -17.51
N ALA A 287 -3.11 15.27 -18.31
CA ALA A 287 -1.76 15.08 -18.84
C ALA A 287 -1.69 15.27 -20.38
N GLY A 288 -2.63 16.03 -20.95
CA GLY A 288 -2.63 16.36 -22.38
C GLY A 288 -2.75 15.11 -23.26
N VAL A 289 -3.68 14.22 -22.91
CA VAL A 289 -3.94 12.92 -23.56
C VAL A 289 -2.75 11.96 -23.55
N ALA A 290 -1.81 12.14 -22.62
CA ALA A 290 -0.76 11.17 -22.39
C ALA A 290 -1.37 9.83 -21.95
N THR A 291 -0.75 8.73 -22.36
CA THR A 291 -1.19 7.39 -21.97
C THR A 291 -0.11 6.66 -21.20
N ALA A 292 -0.51 5.75 -20.31
CA ALA A 292 0.41 4.88 -19.63
C ALA A 292 -0.20 3.48 -19.46
N TRP A 293 0.66 2.47 -19.33
CA TRP A 293 0.21 1.12 -19.03
C TRP A 293 0.25 0.82 -17.53
N ILE A 294 -0.78 0.15 -17.03
CA ILE A 294 -0.79 -0.44 -15.69
C ILE A 294 -1.04 -1.95 -15.80
N GLU A 295 -0.34 -2.72 -14.97
CA GLU A 295 -0.52 -4.16 -14.86
C GLU A 295 -1.13 -4.52 -13.50
N THR A 296 -2.12 -5.39 -13.50
CA THR A 296 -2.86 -5.79 -12.30
C THR A 296 -3.30 -7.26 -12.39
N ALA A 297 -3.94 -7.77 -11.34
CA ALA A 297 -4.40 -9.14 -11.28
C ALA A 297 -5.63 -9.38 -12.20
N PRO A 298 -5.88 -10.60 -12.68
CA PRO A 298 -7.07 -10.93 -13.47
C PRO A 298 -8.42 -10.54 -12.87
N ALA A 299 -8.55 -10.63 -11.54
CA ALA A 299 -9.77 -10.25 -10.84
C ALA A 299 -10.12 -8.74 -11.00
N ALA A 300 -9.15 -7.89 -11.36
CA ALA A 300 -9.36 -6.47 -11.58
C ALA A 300 -10.39 -6.15 -12.68
N ALA A 301 -10.60 -7.05 -13.65
CA ALA A 301 -11.59 -6.85 -14.70
C ALA A 301 -13.00 -6.61 -14.14
N ALA A 302 -13.36 -7.25 -13.03
CA ALA A 302 -14.66 -7.08 -12.38
C ALA A 302 -14.85 -5.70 -11.71
N HIS A 303 -13.79 -4.90 -11.62
CA HIS A 303 -13.78 -3.64 -10.88
C HIS A 303 -13.42 -2.41 -11.76
N ALA A 304 -13.14 -2.61 -13.05
CA ALA A 304 -12.67 -1.53 -13.94
C ALA A 304 -13.71 -0.40 -14.10
N ASP A 305 -15.00 -0.75 -14.11
CA ASP A 305 -16.10 0.22 -14.24
C ASP A 305 -16.31 1.08 -12.98
N GLY A 306 -15.62 0.76 -11.88
CA GLY A 306 -15.68 1.50 -10.61
C GLY A 306 -14.95 2.86 -10.64
N MET A 307 -14.33 3.24 -11.77
CA MET A 307 -13.57 4.47 -11.92
C MET A 307 -14.07 5.33 -13.10
N PRO A 308 -15.33 5.82 -13.07
CA PRO A 308 -15.90 6.60 -14.17
C PRO A 308 -15.17 7.93 -14.46
N TRP A 309 -14.25 8.34 -13.59
CA TRP A 309 -13.41 9.54 -13.76
C TRP A 309 -12.10 9.27 -14.52
N LEU A 310 -11.82 8.03 -14.93
CA LEU A 310 -10.63 7.67 -15.70
C LEU A 310 -11.02 6.92 -16.97
N ALA A 311 -10.37 7.25 -18.08
CA ALA A 311 -10.46 6.46 -19.30
C ALA A 311 -9.53 5.26 -19.19
N LEU A 312 -10.10 4.07 -18.97
CA LEU A 312 -9.38 2.81 -18.89
C LEU A 312 -9.78 1.89 -20.04
N GLU A 313 -8.80 1.51 -20.84
CA GLU A 313 -8.98 0.57 -21.94
C GLU A 313 -8.30 -0.77 -21.60
N PRO A 314 -9.04 -1.89 -21.53
CA PRO A 314 -8.42 -3.19 -21.33
C PRO A 314 -7.62 -3.60 -22.57
N CYS A 315 -6.45 -4.19 -22.37
CA CYS A 315 -5.70 -4.86 -23.43
C CYS A 315 -5.79 -6.38 -23.24
N HIS A 316 -6.24 -7.08 -24.29
CA HIS A 316 -6.40 -8.54 -24.29
C HIS A 316 -5.07 -9.32 -24.31
N VAL A 317 -3.92 -8.63 -24.25
CA VAL A 317 -2.61 -9.27 -24.17
C VAL A 317 -2.26 -9.46 -22.70
N THR A 318 -2.32 -10.70 -22.23
CA THR A 318 -1.75 -11.08 -20.94
C THR A 318 -0.25 -10.80 -20.96
N ALA A 319 0.23 -10.00 -20.01
CA ALA A 319 1.67 -9.93 -19.77
C ALA A 319 2.18 -11.33 -19.36
N LYS A 320 3.51 -11.52 -19.33
CA LYS A 320 4.11 -12.72 -18.72
C LYS A 320 3.40 -13.02 -17.39
N GLU A 321 3.01 -14.28 -17.17
CA GLU A 321 2.40 -14.77 -15.92
C GLU A 321 0.90 -14.48 -15.72
N GLY A 322 0.13 -14.22 -16.78
CA GLY A 322 -1.34 -14.22 -16.69
C GLY A 322 -1.93 -12.98 -16.01
N ARG A 323 -1.25 -11.83 -16.12
CA ARG A 323 -1.72 -10.54 -15.60
C ARG A 323 -2.59 -9.80 -16.62
N LEU A 324 -3.47 -8.94 -16.14
CA LEU A 324 -4.22 -8.00 -16.97
C LEU A 324 -3.46 -6.69 -17.13
N ARG A 325 -3.60 -6.09 -18.31
CA ARG A 325 -3.00 -4.81 -18.63
C ARG A 325 -4.08 -3.84 -19.07
N PHE A 326 -4.06 -2.63 -18.51
CA PHE A 326 -4.94 -1.53 -18.89
C PHE A 326 -4.12 -0.37 -19.41
N ARG A 327 -4.61 0.29 -20.46
CA ARG A 327 -4.13 1.61 -20.87
C ARG A 327 -4.95 2.64 -20.13
N VAL A 328 -4.28 3.53 -19.39
CA VAL A 328 -4.90 4.73 -18.81
C VAL A 328 -4.57 5.93 -19.67
N SER A 329 -5.55 6.77 -19.94
CA SER A 329 -5.37 8.08 -20.59
C SER A 329 -5.61 9.19 -19.58
N LEU A 330 -4.67 10.13 -19.49
CA LEU A 330 -4.64 11.23 -18.52
C LEU A 330 -4.62 12.60 -19.22
#